data_AF-A0A164JZU5-F1
#
_entry.id   AF-A0A164JZU5-F1
#
_cell.length_a   1.000
_cell.length_b   1.000
_cell.length_c   1.000
_cell.angle_alpha   90.00
_cell.angle_beta   90.00
_cell.angle_gamma   90.00
#
_symmetry.space_group_name_H-M   'P 1'
#
loop_
_entity.id
_entity.type
_entity.pdbx_description
1 polymer ?
#
loop_
_entity_poly.entity_id
_entity_poly.type
_entity_poly.pdbx_seq_one_letter_code
_entity_poly.pdbx_strand_id
1 'polypeptide(L)'
;MSVMSTPLLSIVPDNAVTRVRVLTGEDADAGRRGGKRPIALSQCSYYCPDEATAVRCIEALRDSDERLRARPEELMLWDWQSTYWESEHGNQNGGGTVLLGVAWYGEDFYTDRRDAWFGAMHTRIYATLGIPLDDIEVTHYRVDAA
;
A
#
# COMPACT_ATOMS: atom_id res chain seq x y z
N MET A 1 -42.84 7.43 1.12
CA MET A 1 -41.42 7.17 1.39
C MET A 1 -40.65 7.51 0.13
N SER A 2 -40.01 8.68 0.09
CA SER A 2 -39.24 9.13 -1.07
C SER A 2 -37.82 8.62 -0.91
N VAL A 3 -37.42 7.65 -1.72
CA VAL A 3 -36.01 7.27 -1.83
C VAL A 3 -35.32 8.47 -2.48
N MET A 4 -34.46 9.16 -1.74
CA MET A 4 -33.64 10.20 -2.35
C MET A 4 -32.78 9.53 -3.43
N SER A 5 -33.07 9.84 -4.68
CA SER A 5 -32.20 9.52 -5.80
C SER A 5 -30.94 10.35 -5.62
N THR A 6 -29.85 9.71 -5.18
CA THR A 6 -28.56 10.38 -5.06
C THR A 6 -27.99 10.55 -6.48
N PRO A 7 -27.76 11.78 -6.97
CA PRO A 7 -27.27 12.03 -8.33
C PRO A 7 -25.89 11.39 -8.62
N LEU A 8 -25.20 10.89 -7.59
CA LEU A 8 -23.95 10.17 -7.73
C LEU A 8 -24.13 8.81 -8.44
N LEU A 9 -25.23 8.10 -8.17
CA LEU A 9 -25.48 6.77 -8.74
C LEU A 9 -25.78 6.81 -10.25
N SER A 10 -26.16 7.98 -10.80
CA SER A 10 -26.32 8.15 -12.24
C SER A 10 -25.02 8.51 -12.97
N ILE A 11 -23.91 8.70 -12.24
CA ILE A 11 -22.60 9.12 -12.80
C ILE A 11 -21.53 8.06 -12.55
N VAL A 12 -21.58 7.36 -11.40
CA VAL A 12 -20.66 6.28 -11.08
C VAL A 12 -21.01 5.05 -11.93
N PRO A 13 -20.09 4.54 -12.77
CA PRO A 13 -20.33 3.32 -13.52
C PRO A 13 -20.58 2.13 -12.61
N ASP A 14 -21.42 1.18 -13.05
CA ASP A 14 -21.69 -0.06 -12.30
C ASP A 14 -20.42 -0.90 -12.04
N ASN A 15 -19.39 -0.74 -12.88
CA ASN A 15 -18.08 -1.37 -12.75
C ASN A 15 -17.02 -0.44 -12.14
N ALA A 16 -17.43 0.60 -11.42
CA ALA A 16 -16.49 1.51 -10.80
C ALA A 16 -15.58 0.77 -9.80
N VAL A 17 -14.27 0.99 -9.98
CA VAL A 17 -13.26 0.47 -9.08
C VAL A 17 -13.44 1.08 -7.70
N THR A 18 -13.62 0.23 -6.69
CA THR A 18 -13.75 0.65 -5.29
C THR A 18 -12.50 0.25 -4.52
N ARG A 19 -11.92 1.22 -3.81
CA ARG A 19 -10.78 1.02 -2.92
C ARG A 19 -11.21 1.23 -1.48
N VAL A 20 -10.99 0.22 -0.65
CA VAL A 20 -11.26 0.29 0.80
C VAL A 20 -9.94 0.42 1.53
N ARG A 21 -9.77 1.47 2.34
CA ARG A 21 -8.57 1.59 3.19
C ARG A 21 -8.61 0.51 4.27
N VAL A 22 -7.60 -0.34 4.31
CA VAL A 22 -7.49 -1.46 5.26
C VAL A 22 -6.46 -1.20 6.36
N LEU A 23 -5.46 -0.33 6.11
CA LEU A 23 -4.50 0.13 7.12
C LEU A 23 -4.29 1.65 6.99
N THR A 24 -4.26 2.35 8.11
CA THR A 24 -3.94 3.79 8.17
C THR A 24 -2.44 3.97 8.20
N GLY A 25 -1.90 4.60 7.15
CA GLY A 25 -0.52 5.02 7.09
C GLY A 25 -0.35 6.47 7.51
N GLU A 26 0.88 6.95 7.39
CA GLU A 26 1.26 8.30 7.82
C GLU A 26 0.70 9.42 6.94
N ASP A 27 0.33 9.15 5.70
CA ASP A 27 -0.41 10.09 4.82
C ASP A 27 -1.83 10.41 5.30
N ALA A 28 -2.41 9.56 6.16
CA ALA A 28 -3.73 9.73 6.75
C ALA A 28 -3.69 9.99 8.28
N ASP A 29 -2.50 10.18 8.84
CA ASP A 29 -2.28 10.45 10.26
C ASP A 29 -1.31 11.62 10.43
N ALA A 30 -1.85 12.80 10.71
CA ALA A 30 -1.08 14.03 10.85
C ALA A 30 -0.09 13.98 12.03
N GLY A 31 -0.40 13.22 13.09
CA GLY A 31 0.51 13.03 14.21
C GLY A 31 1.71 12.17 13.82
N ARG A 32 1.46 11.08 13.09
CA ARG A 32 2.50 10.19 12.56
C ARG A 32 3.36 10.85 11.48
N ARG A 33 2.76 11.62 10.56
CA ARG A 33 3.52 12.42 9.57
C ARG A 33 4.37 13.48 10.25
N GLY A 34 3.77 14.19 11.21
CA GLY A 34 4.41 15.30 11.89
C GLY A 34 5.00 16.32 10.91
N GLY A 35 6.25 16.71 11.13
CA GLY A 35 7.00 17.62 10.26
C GLY A 35 7.83 16.94 9.17
N LYS A 36 7.75 15.61 9.03
CA LYS A 36 8.59 14.86 8.07
C LYS A 36 8.22 15.26 6.63
N ARG A 37 9.23 15.54 5.80
CA ARG A 37 9.06 15.90 4.38
C ARG A 37 9.62 14.81 3.50
N PRO A 38 8.78 14.06 2.76
CA PRO A 38 9.28 13.01 1.89
C PRO A 38 10.09 13.60 0.75
N ILE A 39 11.22 12.98 0.43
CA ILE A 39 12.06 13.27 -0.74
C ILE A 39 11.67 12.42 -1.95
N ALA A 40 11.01 11.30 -1.70
CA ALA A 40 10.53 10.36 -2.70
C ALA A 40 9.33 9.58 -2.15
N LEU A 41 8.54 9.02 -3.06
CA LEU A 41 7.44 8.12 -2.79
C LEU A 41 7.59 6.86 -3.64
N SER A 42 7.22 5.70 -3.10
CA SER A 42 6.96 4.49 -3.88
C SER A 42 5.47 4.19 -3.83
N GLN A 43 4.89 3.78 -4.96
CA GLN A 43 3.57 3.17 -5.02
C GLN A 43 3.73 1.72 -5.43
N CYS A 44 3.12 0.82 -4.67
CA CYS A 44 3.20 -0.62 -4.90
C CYS A 44 1.80 -1.20 -5.12
N SER A 45 1.68 -2.15 -6.05
CA SER A 45 0.51 -2.99 -6.27
C SER A 45 0.90 -4.46 -6.13
N TYR A 46 0.14 -5.20 -5.33
CA TYR A 46 0.32 -6.65 -5.13
C TYR A 46 -0.99 -7.36 -5.46
N TYR A 47 -1.03 -8.08 -6.59
CA TYR A 47 -2.18 -8.91 -6.90
C TYR A 47 -2.26 -10.13 -5.97
N CYS A 48 -3.46 -10.38 -5.46
CA CYS A 48 -3.79 -11.49 -4.58
C CYS A 48 -4.84 -12.36 -5.30
N PRO A 49 -4.52 -13.60 -5.71
CA PRO A 49 -5.39 -14.43 -6.53
C PRO A 49 -6.66 -14.90 -5.79
N ASP A 50 -6.66 -14.87 -4.46
CA ASP A 50 -7.77 -15.26 -3.60
C ASP A 50 -7.83 -14.43 -2.31
N GLU A 51 -8.96 -14.50 -1.62
CA GLU A 51 -9.20 -13.81 -0.34
C GLU A 51 -8.14 -14.18 0.72
N ALA A 52 -7.76 -15.45 0.79
CA ALA A 52 -6.79 -15.93 1.78
C ALA A 52 -5.41 -15.28 1.61
N THR A 53 -4.99 -15.06 0.36
CA THR A 53 -3.75 -14.37 0.01
C THR A 53 -3.82 -12.89 0.37
N ALA A 54 -4.95 -12.24 0.08
CA ALA A 54 -5.18 -10.85 0.47
C ALA A 54 -5.10 -10.66 1.99
N VAL A 55 -5.74 -11.55 2.77
CA VAL A 55 -5.68 -11.54 4.23
C VAL A 55 -4.24 -11.69 4.73
N ARG A 56 -3.49 -12.69 4.23
CA ARG A 56 -2.08 -12.88 4.62
C ARG A 56 -1.23 -11.66 4.29
N CYS A 57 -1.43 -11.05 3.13
CA CYS A 57 -0.69 -9.86 2.71
C CYS A 57 -0.97 -8.68 3.65
N ILE A 58 -2.24 -8.38 3.93
CA ILE A 58 -2.64 -7.25 4.77
C ILE A 58 -2.15 -7.42 6.21
N GLU A 59 -2.27 -8.63 6.78
CA GLU A 59 -1.75 -8.91 8.12
C GLU A 59 -0.22 -8.79 8.18
N ALA A 60 0.51 -9.30 7.18
CA ALA A 60 1.96 -9.14 7.13
C ALA A 60 2.39 -7.67 7.02
N LEU A 61 1.64 -6.84 6.29
CA LEU A 61 1.85 -5.40 6.22
C LEU A 61 1.58 -4.73 7.56
N ARG A 62 0.50 -5.09 8.26
CA ARG A 62 0.21 -4.61 9.62
C ARG A 62 1.34 -4.92 10.59
N ASP A 63 1.82 -6.16 10.60
CA ASP A 63 2.94 -6.57 11.46
C ASP A 63 4.22 -5.81 11.11
N SER A 64 4.45 -5.57 9.82
CA SER A 64 5.60 -4.77 9.37
C SER A 64 5.49 -3.31 9.81
N ASP A 65 4.29 -2.74 9.76
CA ASP A 65 4.01 -1.38 10.23
C ASP A 65 4.25 -1.24 11.73
N GLU A 66 3.73 -2.17 12.53
CA GLU A 66 3.94 -2.18 13.98
C GLU A 66 5.42 -2.26 14.35
N ARG A 67 6.18 -3.17 13.72
CA ARG A 67 7.63 -3.27 13.94
C ARG A 67 8.38 -2.02 13.52
N LEU A 68 7.94 -1.34 12.46
CA LEU A 68 8.54 -0.09 12.02
C LEU A 68 8.28 1.02 13.05
N ARG A 69 7.03 1.19 13.49
CA ARG A 69 6.63 2.21 14.47
C ARG A 69 7.23 1.99 15.87
N ALA A 70 7.65 0.78 16.20
CA ALA A 70 8.36 0.48 17.44
C ALA A 70 9.82 0.99 17.46
N ARG A 71 10.34 1.49 16.33
CA ARG A 71 11.69 2.06 16.25
C ARG A 71 11.72 3.49 16.77
N PRO A 72 12.87 3.95 17.31
CA PRO A 72 13.08 5.36 17.61
C PRO A 72 12.83 6.26 16.40
N GLU A 73 12.22 7.42 16.62
CA GLU A 73 11.80 8.34 15.56
C GLU A 73 12.99 8.84 14.72
N GLU A 74 14.15 9.05 15.36
CA GLU A 74 15.38 9.47 14.69
C GLU A 74 15.93 8.47 13.67
N LEU A 75 15.47 7.21 13.71
CA LEU A 75 15.84 6.16 12.75
C LEU A 75 14.80 5.97 11.64
N MET A 76 13.74 6.77 11.62
CA MET A 76 12.63 6.66 10.68
C MET A 76 12.98 7.31 9.34
N LEU A 77 13.81 6.64 8.54
CA LEU A 77 14.24 7.10 7.22
C LEU A 77 13.22 6.84 6.10
N TRP A 78 12.15 6.12 6.42
CA TRP A 78 11.02 5.84 5.55
C TRP A 78 9.80 5.46 6.39
N ASP A 79 8.61 5.54 5.81
CA ASP A 79 7.37 5.21 6.50
C ASP A 79 6.29 4.67 5.56
N TRP A 80 5.34 3.89 6.08
CA TRP A 80 4.23 3.36 5.29
C TRP A 80 3.15 4.41 5.09
N GLN A 81 2.70 4.54 3.84
CA GLN A 81 1.44 5.20 3.51
C GLN A 81 0.27 4.21 3.66
N SER A 82 -0.94 4.74 3.61
CA SER A 82 -2.17 3.98 3.79
C SER A 82 -2.25 2.84 2.79
N THR A 83 -2.70 1.68 3.28
CA THR A 83 -2.91 0.49 2.44
C THR A 83 -4.38 0.38 2.10
N TYR A 84 -4.66 0.08 0.83
CA TYR A 84 -6.00 -0.09 0.29
C TYR A 84 -6.15 -1.49 -0.30
N TRP A 85 -7.36 -2.01 -0.19
CA TRP A 85 -7.81 -3.21 -0.88
C TRP A 85 -8.73 -2.82 -2.02
N GLU A 86 -8.45 -3.36 -3.20
CA GLU A 86 -9.26 -3.23 -4.40
C GLU A 86 -9.73 -4.63 -4.83
N SER A 87 -10.96 -4.99 -4.49
CA SER A 87 -11.52 -6.31 -4.86
C SER A 87 -11.70 -6.42 -6.38
N GLU A 88 -11.29 -7.54 -6.97
CA GLU A 88 -11.51 -7.80 -8.39
C GLU A 88 -12.95 -8.27 -8.61
N HIS A 89 -13.72 -7.48 -9.37
CA HIS A 89 -15.10 -7.82 -9.67
C HIS A 89 -15.20 -9.10 -10.51
N GLY A 90 -15.96 -10.09 -10.04
CA GLY A 90 -16.17 -11.35 -10.75
C GLY A 90 -15.11 -12.43 -10.47
N ASN A 91 -14.10 -12.13 -9.64
CA ASN A 91 -13.17 -13.16 -9.17
C ASN A 91 -13.90 -14.12 -8.20
N GLN A 92 -14.04 -15.38 -8.61
CA GLN A 92 -14.80 -16.38 -7.86
C GLN A 92 -14.12 -16.79 -6.54
N ASN A 93 -12.83 -16.49 -6.38
CA ASN A 93 -12.04 -16.79 -5.19
C ASN A 93 -11.91 -15.58 -4.25
N GLY A 94 -12.56 -14.46 -4.56
CA GLY A 94 -12.49 -13.22 -3.76
C GLY A 94 -11.14 -12.49 -3.87
N GLY A 95 -10.39 -12.72 -4.94
CA GLY A 95 -9.12 -12.04 -5.21
C GLY A 95 -9.26 -10.55 -5.55
N GLY A 96 -8.12 -9.91 -5.80
CA GLY A 96 -8.01 -8.47 -5.99
C GLY A 96 -6.59 -7.96 -5.76
N THR A 97 -6.45 -6.66 -5.52
CA THR A 97 -5.14 -6.00 -5.40
C THR A 97 -4.99 -5.28 -4.08
N VAL A 98 -3.86 -5.51 -3.40
CA VAL A 98 -3.40 -4.67 -2.29
C VAL A 98 -2.57 -3.54 -2.85
N LEU A 99 -2.95 -2.31 -2.53
CA LEU A 99 -2.30 -1.08 -2.95
C LEU A 99 -1.70 -0.38 -1.74
N LEU A 100 -0.44 0.01 -1.80
CA LEU A 100 0.24 0.66 -0.68
C LEU A 100 1.29 1.64 -1.18
N GLY A 101 1.71 2.54 -0.29
CA GLY A 101 2.78 3.48 -0.58
C GLY A 101 3.87 3.48 0.48
N VAL A 102 5.04 3.97 0.09
CA VAL A 102 6.19 4.19 0.97
C VAL A 102 6.64 5.63 0.81
N ALA A 103 6.72 6.38 1.90
CA ALA A 103 7.36 7.67 1.93
C ALA A 103 8.81 7.54 2.37
N TRP A 104 9.73 8.20 1.67
CA TRP A 104 11.15 8.15 1.95
C TRP A 104 11.66 9.51 2.43
N TYR A 105 12.49 9.52 3.46
CA TYR A 105 13.02 10.73 4.10
C TYR A 105 14.54 10.85 4.00
N GLY A 106 15.25 9.74 3.90
CA GLY A 106 16.71 9.70 3.74
C GLY A 106 17.12 9.48 2.29
N GLU A 107 17.93 10.40 1.72
CA GLU A 107 18.42 10.35 0.33
C GLU A 107 19.27 9.11 0.05
N ASP A 108 20.31 8.89 0.85
CA ASP A 108 21.19 7.73 0.70
C ASP A 108 20.41 6.44 0.93
N PHE A 109 19.52 6.43 1.94
CA PHE A 109 18.70 5.26 2.24
C PHE A 109 17.73 4.91 1.10
N TYR A 110 17.08 5.91 0.50
CA TYR A 110 16.24 5.71 -0.68
C TYR A 110 17.04 5.14 -1.84
N THR A 111 18.18 5.75 -2.15
CA THR A 111 19.04 5.32 -3.27
C THR A 111 19.48 3.86 -3.09
N ASP A 112 19.84 3.48 -1.87
CA ASP A 112 20.30 2.12 -1.57
C ASP A 112 19.17 1.09 -1.49
N ARG A 113 17.96 1.48 -1.05
CA ARG A 113 16.92 0.53 -0.63
C ARG A 113 15.65 0.54 -1.46
N ARG A 114 15.43 1.53 -2.34
CA ARG A 114 14.18 1.62 -3.10
C ARG A 114 13.87 0.38 -3.93
N ASP A 115 14.90 -0.31 -4.42
CA ASP A 115 14.79 -1.52 -5.26
C ASP A 115 14.99 -2.83 -4.47
N ALA A 116 15.13 -2.75 -3.14
CA ALA A 116 15.38 -3.91 -2.28
C ALA A 116 14.22 -4.93 -2.27
N TRP A 117 13.04 -4.55 -2.75
CA TRP A 117 11.85 -5.40 -2.87
C TRP A 117 12.01 -6.54 -3.90
N PHE A 118 12.93 -6.42 -4.86
CA PHE A 118 13.33 -7.53 -5.72
C PHE A 118 14.43 -8.42 -5.12
N GLY A 119 14.95 -8.05 -3.94
CA GLY A 119 15.98 -8.84 -3.26
C GLY A 119 15.45 -10.22 -2.81
N ALA A 120 16.37 -11.19 -2.69
CA ALA A 120 16.06 -12.59 -2.34
C ALA A 120 15.24 -12.78 -1.05
N MET A 121 15.29 -11.80 -0.13
CA MET A 121 14.48 -11.82 1.08
C MET A 121 13.00 -11.52 0.77
N HIS A 122 12.72 -10.44 0.05
CA HIS A 122 11.35 -10.03 -0.27
C HIS A 122 10.67 -11.02 -1.22
N THR A 123 11.40 -11.57 -2.20
CA THR A 123 10.86 -12.62 -3.08
C THR A 123 10.42 -13.86 -2.29
N ARG A 124 11.15 -14.25 -1.24
CA ARG A 124 10.74 -15.34 -0.33
C ARG A 124 9.50 -14.95 0.50
N ILE A 125 9.39 -13.70 0.93
CA ILE A 125 8.20 -13.21 1.65
C ILE A 125 6.98 -13.30 0.73
N TYR A 126 7.05 -12.75 -0.48
CA TYR A 126 5.94 -12.81 -1.45
C TYR A 126 5.51 -14.24 -1.76
N ALA A 127 6.47 -15.15 -1.98
CA ALA A 127 6.18 -16.57 -2.16
C ALA A 127 5.47 -17.20 -0.96
N THR A 128 5.87 -16.85 0.27
CA THR A 128 5.22 -17.32 1.51
C THR A 128 3.81 -16.78 1.64
N LEU A 129 3.58 -15.55 1.20
CA LEU A 129 2.26 -14.92 1.22
C LEU A 129 1.35 -15.46 0.12
N GLY A 130 1.91 -16.04 -0.96
CA GLY A 130 1.16 -16.52 -2.12
C GLY A 130 0.95 -15.46 -3.20
N ILE A 131 1.72 -14.37 -3.15
CA ILE A 131 1.67 -13.28 -4.14
C ILE A 131 2.53 -13.68 -5.34
N PRO A 132 1.97 -13.75 -6.57
CA PRO A 132 2.76 -14.01 -7.78
C PRO A 132 3.78 -12.88 -7.99
N LEU A 133 5.06 -13.23 -8.19
CA LEU A 133 6.12 -12.23 -8.34
C LEU A 133 5.95 -11.37 -9.59
N ASP A 134 5.36 -11.94 -10.65
CA ASP A 134 5.12 -11.24 -11.92
C ASP A 134 3.96 -10.24 -11.80
N ASP A 135 3.14 -10.31 -10.74
CA ASP A 135 2.01 -9.42 -10.48
C ASP A 135 2.31 -8.42 -9.34
N ILE A 136 3.58 -8.09 -9.17
CA ILE A 136 4.05 -7.03 -8.28
C ILE A 136 4.57 -5.88 -9.12
N GLU A 137 3.96 -4.71 -8.98
CA GLU A 137 4.46 -3.49 -9.60
C GLU A 137 4.86 -2.50 -8.53
N VAL A 138 5.98 -1.81 -8.76
CA VAL A 138 6.40 -0.69 -7.93
C VAL A 138 6.84 0.46 -8.83
N THR A 139 6.29 1.64 -8.58
CA THR A 139 6.70 2.87 -9.25
C THR A 139 7.23 3.85 -8.22
N HIS A 140 8.38 4.47 -8.54
CA HIS A 140 9.03 5.44 -7.68
C HIS A 140 8.92 6.85 -8.25
N TYR A 141 8.66 7.82 -7.38
CA TYR A 141 8.54 9.24 -7.73
C TYR A 141 9.46 10.05 -6.83
N ARG A 142 10.20 11.01 -7.40
CA ARG A 142 10.87 12.05 -6.62
C ARG A 142 9.85 13.13 -6.28
N VAL A 143 9.96 13.68 -5.08
CA VAL A 143 9.19 14.86 -4.68
C VAL A 143 10.03 16.08 -5.01
N ASP A 144 9.50 16.98 -5.83
CA ASP A 144 10.19 18.22 -6.15
C ASP A 144 10.41 19.05 -4.88
N ALA A 145 11.56 19.73 -4.82
CA ALA A 145 11.80 20.71 -3.76
C ALA A 145 10.76 21.82 -3.88
N ALA A 146 10.02 22.07 -2.80
CA ALA A 146 9.09 23.18 -2.68
C ALA A 146 9.80 24.54 -2.61
#